data_AF-A0A2D6M7T5-F1
#
_entry.id   AF-A0A2D6M7T5-F1
#
_cell.length_a   1.000
_cell.length_b   1.000
_cell.length_c   1.000
_cell.angle_alpha   90.00
_cell.angle_beta   90.00
_cell.angle_gamma   90.00
#
_symmetry.space_group_name_H-M   'P 1'
#
loop_
_entity.id
_entity.type
_entity.pdbx_description
1 polymer ?
#
loop_
_entity_poly.entity_id
_entity_poly.type
_entity_poly.pdbx_seq_one_letter_code
_entity_poly.pdbx_strand_id
1 'polypeptide(L)'
;MRVSKRESVAALQKVVNKAGFGPLVVDGDYGPATSRAVLAFAQSLESDFVTTIRKLGELVPDQAEVEAIPAPAFNDHLIPLKKGQAVSRGWKDNNPIGITWHWTAGWDITSCRRVLGGAKALRKGKASAHFCVGRSREAGIDRYVTLENRSWHCGKGQTLQVDGSELTSADQKGARTTVGIETVNIGYARRGVDAENDWIRYDSPNGPPLVVQPWTDEQIEMMVELGQYIVARFPHIRPEHHQGHADLCPGYKLDVLGFPWLRVLEGIYDEKVEDVWTPFATIEGRQEALTNLGYKLGKVDGVWGRLSAAALSDFQGDQGLPDNGMWTTFVGRAVCQALAE
;
A
#
# COMPACT_ATOMS: atom_id res chain seq x y z
N MET A 1 -24.18 24.69 8.09
CA MET A 1 -23.74 24.98 6.72
C MET A 1 -22.47 24.16 6.50
N ARG A 2 -22.43 23.28 5.48
CA ARG A 2 -21.30 22.35 5.27
C ARG A 2 -20.07 23.14 4.82
N VAL A 3 -18.93 22.94 5.47
CA VAL A 3 -17.64 23.52 5.07
C VAL A 3 -16.98 22.56 4.09
N SER A 4 -16.48 23.05 2.97
CA SER A 4 -15.80 22.25 1.95
C SER A 4 -14.39 21.84 2.40
N LYS A 5 -13.86 20.73 1.86
CA LYS A 5 -12.47 20.25 2.09
C LYS A 5 -11.44 21.39 1.92
N ARG A 6 -11.65 22.23 0.92
CA ARG A 6 -10.79 23.37 0.60
C ARG A 6 -10.83 24.46 1.67
N GLU A 7 -12.02 24.77 2.20
CA GLU A 7 -12.16 25.74 3.30
C GLU A 7 -11.53 25.24 4.61
N SER A 8 -11.60 23.93 4.89
CA SER A 8 -10.94 23.30 6.04
C SER A 8 -9.42 23.39 5.95
N VAL A 9 -8.85 23.14 4.77
CA VAL A 9 -7.40 23.28 4.56
C VAL A 9 -6.96 24.74 4.68
N ALA A 10 -7.76 25.69 4.16
CA ALA A 10 -7.47 27.11 4.30
C ALA A 10 -7.50 27.54 5.78
N ALA A 11 -8.42 27.00 6.58
CA ALA A 11 -8.46 27.24 8.01
C ALA A 11 -7.20 26.69 8.71
N LEU A 12 -6.79 25.47 8.38
CA LEU A 12 -5.56 24.87 8.90
C LEU A 12 -4.31 25.68 8.54
N GLN A 13 -4.19 26.12 7.29
CA GLN A 13 -3.08 26.97 6.83
C GLN A 13 -2.99 28.28 7.64
N LYS A 14 -4.14 28.90 7.96
CA LYS A 14 -4.19 30.09 8.84
C LYS A 14 -3.71 29.78 10.25
N VAL A 15 -4.12 28.66 10.83
CA VAL A 15 -3.72 28.25 12.19
C VAL A 15 -2.22 28.02 12.26
N VAL A 16 -1.68 27.26 11.31
CA VAL A 16 -0.24 26.94 11.24
C VAL A 16 0.59 28.20 11.01
N ASN A 17 0.12 29.14 10.18
CA ASN A 17 0.73 30.47 10.04
C ASN A 17 0.74 31.26 11.33
N LYS A 18 -0.40 31.32 12.03
CA LYS A 18 -0.55 32.05 13.29
C LYS A 18 0.32 31.45 14.40
N ALA A 19 0.52 30.14 14.38
CA ALA A 19 1.39 29.43 15.30
C ALA A 19 2.89 29.62 15.02
N GLY A 20 3.25 30.34 13.94
CA GLY A 20 4.66 30.63 13.59
C GLY A 20 5.34 29.57 12.75
N PHE A 21 4.59 28.58 12.23
CA PHE A 21 5.12 27.50 11.37
C PHE A 21 4.92 27.80 9.87
N GLY A 22 4.52 29.03 9.55
CA GLY A 22 4.43 29.56 8.19
C GLY A 22 5.75 30.17 7.68
N PRO A 23 5.71 30.90 6.53
CA PRO A 23 4.50 31.35 5.84
C PRO A 23 3.96 30.33 4.83
N LEU A 24 2.69 29.96 5.00
CA LEU A 24 1.86 29.23 4.04
C LEU A 24 0.97 30.22 3.28
N VAL A 25 0.75 29.93 2.00
CA VAL A 25 -0.35 30.52 1.26
C VAL A 25 -1.65 29.93 1.79
N VAL A 26 -2.68 30.77 1.98
CA VAL A 26 -4.00 30.34 2.46
C VAL A 26 -4.91 30.19 1.25
N ASP A 27 -4.73 29.10 0.51
CA ASP A 27 -5.40 28.79 -0.76
C ASP A 27 -6.37 27.62 -0.67
N GLY A 28 -6.36 26.90 0.46
CA GLY A 28 -7.16 25.70 0.68
C GLY A 28 -6.59 24.43 0.06
N ASP A 29 -5.36 24.49 -0.44
CA ASP A 29 -4.73 23.37 -1.12
C ASP A 29 -3.69 22.71 -0.19
N TYR A 30 -3.86 21.41 0.07
CA TYR A 30 -3.00 20.68 1.00
C TYR A 30 -1.71 20.21 0.31
N GLY A 31 -0.86 21.16 -0.05
CA GLY A 31 0.41 20.90 -0.72
C GLY A 31 1.57 20.55 0.22
N PRO A 32 2.76 20.24 -0.32
CA PRO A 32 3.95 19.87 0.46
C PRO A 32 4.36 20.91 1.52
N ALA A 33 4.16 22.21 1.24
CA ALA A 33 4.44 23.28 2.20
C ALA A 33 3.48 23.19 3.40
N THR A 34 2.17 23.07 3.14
CA THR A 34 1.13 22.87 4.15
C THR A 34 1.44 21.63 4.99
N SER A 35 1.77 20.50 4.34
CA SER A 35 2.12 19.25 5.02
C SER A 35 3.32 19.40 5.97
N ARG A 36 4.44 19.97 5.49
CA ARG A 36 5.64 20.19 6.32
C ARG A 36 5.35 21.08 7.53
N ALA A 37 4.61 22.16 7.32
CA ALA A 37 4.30 23.11 8.37
C ALA A 37 3.32 22.53 9.40
N VAL A 38 2.34 21.74 8.97
CA VAL A 38 1.44 20.99 9.86
C VAL A 38 2.22 19.95 10.67
N LEU A 39 3.15 19.21 10.04
CA LEU A 39 4.01 18.25 10.74
C LEU A 39 4.92 18.93 11.77
N ALA A 40 5.58 20.03 11.41
CA ALA A 40 6.41 20.79 12.33
C ALA A 40 5.59 21.37 13.50
N PHE A 41 4.39 21.89 13.21
CA PHE A 41 3.46 22.34 14.22
C PHE A 41 3.03 21.20 15.15
N ALA A 42 2.68 20.03 14.61
CA ALA A 42 2.29 18.86 15.39
C ALA A 42 3.44 18.34 16.28
N GLN A 43 4.67 18.33 15.77
CA GLN A 43 5.86 17.94 16.52
C GLN A 43 6.15 18.89 17.69
N SER A 44 5.83 20.18 17.55
CA SER A 44 6.07 21.18 18.60
C SER A 44 5.15 21.06 19.82
N LEU A 45 4.07 20.28 19.74
CA LEU A 45 3.01 20.27 20.74
C LEU A 45 3.21 19.29 21.90
N GLU A 46 4.28 18.48 21.92
CA GLU A 46 4.68 17.53 22.99
C GLU A 46 3.51 16.97 23.86
N SER A 47 2.43 16.53 23.22
CA SER A 47 1.26 15.98 23.93
C SER A 47 0.52 14.99 23.05
N ASP A 48 -0.29 14.12 23.69
CA ASP A 48 -1.02 13.09 22.97
C ASP A 48 -1.95 13.67 21.88
N PHE A 49 -2.27 12.83 20.90
CA PHE A 49 -3.10 13.20 19.74
C PHE A 49 -4.44 13.83 20.15
N VAL A 50 -5.03 13.37 21.26
CA VAL A 50 -6.33 13.87 21.76
C VAL A 50 -6.20 15.29 22.31
N THR A 51 -5.12 15.58 23.03
CA THR A 51 -4.82 16.90 23.59
C THR A 51 -4.46 17.89 22.48
N THR A 52 -3.77 17.41 21.44
CA THR A 52 -3.46 18.18 20.22
C THR A 52 -4.73 18.59 19.47
N ILE A 53 -5.65 17.65 19.25
CA ILE A 53 -6.95 17.94 18.62
C ILE A 53 -7.78 18.93 19.46
N ARG A 54 -7.73 18.84 20.79
CA ARG A 54 -8.43 19.78 21.68
C ARG A 54 -7.86 21.20 21.59
N LYS A 55 -6.53 21.36 21.66
CA LYS A 55 -5.87 22.67 21.52
C LYS A 55 -6.08 23.29 20.13
N LEU A 56 -6.10 22.45 19.08
CA LEU A 56 -6.48 22.87 17.73
C LEU A 56 -7.93 23.36 17.68
N GLY A 57 -8.86 22.66 18.34
CA GLY A 57 -10.26 23.06 18.47
C GLY A 57 -10.46 24.36 19.25
N GLU A 58 -9.58 24.68 20.20
CA GLU A 58 -9.61 25.95 20.96
C GLU A 58 -9.11 27.14 20.14
N LEU A 59 -8.25 26.92 19.12
CA LEU A 59 -7.69 27.97 18.28
C LEU A 59 -8.55 28.32 17.05
N VAL A 60 -9.60 27.54 16.79
CA VAL A 60 -10.59 27.79 15.73
C VAL A 60 -11.84 28.39 16.39
N PRO A 61 -12.10 29.70 16.24
CA PRO A 61 -13.37 30.25 16.63
C PRO A 61 -14.43 29.76 15.63
N ASP A 62 -15.48 29.20 16.20
CA ASP A 62 -16.71 28.68 15.60
C ASP A 62 -16.66 27.24 15.05
N GLN A 63 -17.62 26.46 15.54
CA GLN A 63 -17.69 25.01 15.40
C GLN A 63 -17.99 24.60 13.95
N ALA A 64 -16.98 24.09 13.26
CA ALA A 64 -17.18 23.08 12.23
C ALA A 64 -16.47 21.81 12.72
N GLU A 65 -17.24 20.81 13.12
CA GLU A 65 -16.72 19.46 13.26
C GLU A 65 -16.05 19.09 11.93
N VAL A 66 -14.74 18.82 11.96
CA VAL A 66 -14.07 18.18 10.84
C VAL A 66 -14.71 16.79 10.74
N GLU A 67 -15.62 16.60 9.79
CA GLU A 67 -16.21 15.29 9.53
C GLU A 67 -15.06 14.32 9.24
N ALA A 68 -14.77 13.44 10.20
CA ALA A 68 -13.87 12.33 9.98
C ALA A 68 -14.37 11.58 8.73
N ILE A 69 -13.47 11.20 7.82
CA ILE A 69 -13.85 10.34 6.69
C ILE A 69 -14.59 9.15 7.31
N PRO A 70 -15.90 8.98 7.01
CA PRO A 70 -16.68 7.95 7.66
C PRO A 70 -16.07 6.61 7.31
N ALA A 71 -15.90 5.76 8.33
CA ALA A 71 -15.41 4.41 8.10
C ALA A 71 -16.33 3.73 7.07
N PRO A 72 -15.78 2.98 6.09
CA PRO A 72 -16.57 2.14 5.22
C PRO A 72 -17.45 1.20 6.05
N ALA A 73 -18.60 0.82 5.51
CA ALA A 73 -19.43 -0.20 6.14
C ALA A 73 -18.64 -1.53 6.17
N PHE A 74 -18.30 -1.98 7.39
CA PHE A 74 -17.55 -3.22 7.57
C PHE A 74 -18.45 -4.39 7.94
N ASN A 75 -18.18 -5.54 7.33
CA ASN A 75 -18.62 -6.84 7.81
C ASN A 75 -17.65 -7.30 8.91
N ASP A 76 -17.99 -7.06 10.17
CA ASP A 76 -17.09 -7.38 11.28
C ASP A 76 -17.01 -8.89 11.54
N HIS A 77 -15.82 -9.43 11.29
CA HIS A 77 -15.44 -10.83 11.58
C HIS A 77 -14.16 -10.85 12.39
N LEU A 78 -14.17 -10.12 13.50
CA LEU A 78 -13.00 -9.83 14.31
C LEU A 78 -12.37 -11.09 14.90
N ILE A 79 -11.05 -11.16 14.80
CA ILE A 79 -10.23 -12.17 15.46
C ILE A 79 -10.05 -11.74 16.92
N PRO A 80 -10.39 -12.60 17.91
CA PRO A 80 -10.21 -12.25 19.31
C PRO A 80 -8.73 -12.03 19.65
N LEU A 81 -8.42 -10.97 20.41
CA LEU A 81 -7.07 -10.72 20.92
C LEU A 81 -6.72 -11.69 22.07
N LYS A 82 -6.46 -12.96 21.73
CA LYS A 82 -6.19 -14.06 22.67
C LYS A 82 -5.04 -14.94 22.16
N LYS A 83 -4.34 -15.62 23.07
CA LYS A 83 -3.25 -16.56 22.73
C LYS A 83 -3.72 -17.59 21.70
N GLY A 84 -2.86 -17.87 20.71
CA GLY A 84 -3.14 -18.82 19.63
C GLY A 84 -4.02 -18.27 18.50
N GLN A 85 -4.43 -17.01 18.56
CA GLN A 85 -5.03 -16.31 17.44
C GLN A 85 -3.95 -15.63 16.58
N ALA A 86 -4.25 -15.42 15.30
CA ALA A 86 -3.36 -14.72 14.38
C ALA A 86 -3.57 -13.20 14.49
N VAL A 87 -3.26 -12.62 15.64
CA VAL A 87 -3.37 -11.19 15.90
C VAL A 87 -2.39 -10.79 17.00
N SER A 88 -1.84 -9.59 16.93
CA SER A 88 -0.93 -9.03 17.94
C SER A 88 -1.36 -7.64 18.37
N ARG A 89 -1.10 -7.28 19.63
CA ARG A 89 -1.55 -6.01 20.22
C ARG A 89 -0.66 -4.84 19.78
N GLY A 90 -1.29 -3.71 19.48
CA GLY A 90 -0.63 -2.41 19.31
C GLY A 90 0.20 -2.31 18.03
N TRP A 91 0.87 -1.19 17.82
CA TRP A 91 1.96 -1.05 16.84
C TRP A 91 3.27 -0.76 17.56
N LYS A 92 4.39 -0.95 16.88
CA LYS A 92 5.63 -0.29 17.30
C LYS A 92 5.42 1.22 17.09
N ASP A 93 5.81 2.04 18.07
CA ASP A 93 5.64 3.51 18.02
C ASP A 93 4.20 3.98 17.75
N ASN A 94 3.22 3.14 18.14
CA ASN A 94 1.77 3.35 17.98
C ASN A 94 1.25 3.53 16.54
N ASN A 95 2.08 3.36 15.50
CA ASN A 95 1.66 3.56 14.11
C ASN A 95 2.22 2.47 13.16
N PRO A 96 1.44 2.01 12.16
CA PRO A 96 2.01 1.36 10.98
C PRO A 96 2.76 2.39 10.12
N ILE A 97 3.68 1.94 9.29
CA ILE A 97 4.48 2.78 8.39
C ILE A 97 4.18 2.51 6.91
N GLY A 98 3.18 1.67 6.60
CA GLY A 98 2.78 1.39 5.23
C GLY A 98 1.59 0.44 5.11
N ILE A 99 1.23 0.11 3.87
CA ILE A 99 0.13 -0.79 3.53
C ILE A 99 0.66 -1.87 2.58
N THR A 100 0.46 -3.14 2.97
CA THR A 100 0.81 -4.30 2.14
C THR A 100 -0.44 -4.89 1.54
N TRP A 101 -0.49 -4.90 0.21
CA TRP A 101 -1.62 -5.40 -0.58
C TRP A 101 -1.40 -6.85 -0.98
N HIS A 102 -2.46 -7.63 -0.89
CA HIS A 102 -2.49 -9.05 -1.19
C HIS A 102 -3.70 -9.37 -2.08
N TRP A 103 -3.57 -10.41 -2.92
CA TRP A 103 -4.74 -11.19 -3.29
C TRP A 103 -4.89 -12.38 -2.34
N THR A 104 -6.11 -12.86 -2.21
CA THR A 104 -6.44 -14.01 -1.36
C THR A 104 -6.13 -15.36 -2.00
N ALA A 105 -6.03 -15.41 -3.34
CA ALA A 105 -6.12 -16.64 -4.14
C ALA A 105 -7.42 -17.43 -3.86
N GLY A 106 -8.46 -16.73 -3.40
CA GLY A 106 -9.77 -17.26 -3.05
C GLY A 106 -10.85 -16.76 -3.99
N TRP A 107 -11.95 -17.52 -4.09
CA TRP A 107 -13.03 -17.28 -5.06
C TRP A 107 -14.00 -16.19 -4.61
N ASP A 108 -14.28 -16.13 -3.32
CA ASP A 108 -15.30 -15.25 -2.75
C ASP A 108 -14.93 -14.83 -1.32
N ILE A 109 -15.55 -13.75 -0.83
CA ILE A 109 -15.25 -13.19 0.49
C ILE A 109 -15.59 -14.17 1.63
N THR A 110 -16.62 -15.00 1.48
CA THR A 110 -17.04 -15.96 2.51
C THR A 110 -15.99 -17.06 2.71
N SER A 111 -15.43 -17.57 1.61
CA SER A 111 -14.34 -18.54 1.64
C SER A 111 -13.08 -17.94 2.26
N CYS A 112 -12.75 -16.68 1.93
CA CYS A 112 -11.60 -15.95 2.48
C CYS A 112 -11.76 -15.68 3.98
N ARG A 113 -12.95 -15.26 4.40
CA ARG A 113 -13.34 -15.08 5.81
C ARG A 113 -13.15 -16.35 6.62
N ARG A 114 -13.59 -17.50 6.11
CA ARG A 114 -13.40 -18.80 6.77
C ARG A 114 -11.91 -19.13 6.96
N VAL A 115 -11.04 -18.70 6.05
CA VAL A 115 -9.61 -18.96 6.09
C VAL A 115 -8.88 -18.02 7.05
N LEU A 116 -9.21 -16.73 7.03
CA LEU A 116 -8.40 -15.66 7.64
C LEU A 116 -9.06 -14.98 8.85
N GLY A 117 -10.38 -14.97 8.91
CA GLY A 117 -11.17 -14.14 9.83
C GLY A 117 -11.90 -14.90 10.92
N GLY A 118 -12.25 -14.17 11.99
CA GLY A 118 -13.04 -14.67 13.10
C GLY A 118 -12.33 -15.64 14.04
N ALA A 119 -13.01 -15.99 15.14
CA ALA A 119 -12.43 -16.79 16.22
C ALA A 119 -12.04 -18.23 15.84
N LYS A 120 -12.58 -18.75 14.73
CA LYS A 120 -12.46 -20.14 14.27
C LYS A 120 -11.86 -20.24 12.85
N ALA A 121 -11.10 -19.24 12.41
CA ALA A 121 -10.41 -19.24 11.12
C ALA A 121 -9.61 -20.54 10.89
N LEU A 122 -9.62 -21.08 9.68
CA LEU A 122 -8.82 -22.27 9.33
C LEU A 122 -7.31 -22.03 9.51
N ARG A 123 -6.84 -20.79 9.32
CA ARG A 123 -5.45 -20.38 9.55
C ARG A 123 -5.25 -19.68 10.89
N LYS A 124 -6.12 -19.94 11.88
CA LYS A 124 -5.91 -19.52 13.26
C LYS A 124 -4.49 -19.83 13.73
N GLY A 125 -3.82 -18.81 14.29
CA GLY A 125 -2.44 -18.89 14.76
C GLY A 125 -1.39 -19.05 13.66
N LYS A 126 -1.76 -18.84 12.39
CA LYS A 126 -0.85 -18.97 11.24
C LYS A 126 -0.84 -17.73 10.34
N ALA A 127 -2.01 -17.17 10.02
CA ALA A 127 -2.12 -16.00 9.17
C ALA A 127 -3.46 -15.28 9.39
N SER A 128 -3.47 -13.99 9.09
CA SER A 128 -4.65 -13.13 9.04
C SER A 128 -4.32 -11.87 8.24
N ALA A 129 -5.30 -11.01 8.02
CA ALA A 129 -5.13 -9.65 7.50
C ALA A 129 -5.91 -8.67 8.39
N HIS A 130 -5.73 -7.36 8.19
CA HIS A 130 -6.60 -6.38 8.83
C HIS A 130 -7.97 -6.38 8.17
N PHE A 131 -7.97 -6.33 6.84
CA PHE A 131 -9.17 -6.24 6.01
C PHE A 131 -9.13 -7.25 4.87
N CYS A 132 -10.31 -7.57 4.35
CA CYS A 132 -10.48 -8.35 3.13
C CYS A 132 -11.57 -7.72 2.26
N VAL A 133 -11.20 -7.22 1.09
CA VAL A 133 -12.11 -6.54 0.15
C VAL A 133 -12.73 -7.55 -0.80
N GLY A 134 -14.06 -7.59 -0.87
CA GLY A 134 -14.83 -8.44 -1.79
C GLY A 134 -14.68 -8.06 -3.26
N ARG A 135 -15.29 -8.83 -4.17
CA ARG A 135 -15.32 -8.51 -5.61
C ARG A 135 -16.41 -7.52 -6.01
N SER A 136 -17.39 -7.28 -5.14
CA SER A 136 -18.54 -6.40 -5.37
C SER A 136 -18.91 -5.66 -4.09
N ARG A 137 -19.66 -4.55 -4.23
CA ARG A 137 -20.21 -3.78 -3.10
C ARG A 137 -21.11 -4.62 -2.21
N GLU A 138 -21.87 -5.55 -2.80
CA GLU A 138 -22.69 -6.51 -2.05
C GLU A 138 -21.83 -7.40 -1.15
N ALA A 139 -20.68 -7.88 -1.65
CA ALA A 139 -19.75 -8.66 -0.83
C ALA A 139 -19.11 -7.81 0.27
N GLY A 140 -18.87 -6.52 -0.01
CA GLY A 140 -18.40 -5.54 0.97
C GLY A 140 -16.95 -5.73 1.42
N ILE A 141 -16.62 -5.13 2.57
CA ILE A 141 -15.29 -5.18 3.18
C ILE A 141 -15.39 -5.89 4.53
N ASP A 142 -14.69 -7.02 4.65
CA ASP A 142 -14.54 -7.71 5.92
C ASP A 142 -13.43 -7.05 6.76
N ARG A 143 -13.69 -6.86 8.05
CA ARG A 143 -12.68 -6.45 9.03
C ARG A 143 -12.37 -7.61 9.99
N TYR A 144 -11.12 -8.05 10.00
CA TYR A 144 -10.65 -9.15 10.84
C TYR A 144 -9.80 -8.67 12.02
N VAL A 145 -8.98 -7.63 11.81
CA VAL A 145 -8.13 -7.03 12.84
C VAL A 145 -8.29 -5.52 12.76
N THR A 146 -8.57 -4.89 13.91
CA THR A 146 -8.73 -3.43 13.98
C THR A 146 -7.39 -2.72 13.83
N LEU A 147 -7.42 -1.43 13.47
CA LEU A 147 -6.22 -0.62 13.24
C LEU A 147 -5.42 -0.31 14.52
N GLU A 148 -5.88 -0.69 15.70
CA GLU A 148 -5.11 -0.63 16.95
C GLU A 148 -4.18 -1.84 17.14
N ASN A 149 -4.29 -2.84 16.26
CA ASN A 149 -3.63 -4.13 16.39
C ASN A 149 -2.97 -4.54 15.07
N ARG A 150 -2.15 -5.60 15.11
CA ARG A 150 -1.43 -6.12 13.94
C ARG A 150 -1.98 -7.47 13.53
N SER A 151 -2.28 -7.61 12.25
CA SER A 151 -2.57 -8.89 11.61
C SER A 151 -1.28 -9.62 11.21
N TRP A 152 -1.38 -10.88 10.83
CA TRP A 152 -0.25 -11.74 10.46
C TRP A 152 -0.26 -12.06 8.97
N HIS A 153 -0.10 -11.03 8.14
CA HIS A 153 -0.26 -11.08 6.69
C HIS A 153 1.06 -11.25 5.93
N CYS A 154 2.15 -10.69 6.45
CA CYS A 154 3.47 -10.69 5.79
C CYS A 154 4.59 -11.09 6.76
N GLY A 155 5.46 -12.04 6.39
CA GLY A 155 6.66 -12.29 7.20
C GLY A 155 7.41 -13.60 6.98
N LYS A 156 6.75 -14.66 6.48
CA LYS A 156 7.47 -15.84 5.98
C LYS A 156 8.01 -15.50 4.59
N GLY A 157 9.31 -15.68 4.39
CA GLY A 157 9.99 -15.41 3.11
C GLY A 157 10.17 -13.93 2.78
N GLN A 158 9.92 -13.02 3.74
CA GLN A 158 10.22 -11.60 3.59
C GLN A 158 11.73 -11.39 3.67
N THR A 159 12.28 -10.67 2.69
CA THR A 159 13.69 -10.31 2.61
C THR A 159 13.90 -8.81 2.46
N LEU A 160 12.87 -8.04 2.11
CA LEU A 160 12.92 -6.58 1.98
C LEU A 160 12.04 -5.87 3.02
N GLN A 161 12.42 -4.64 3.37
CA GLN A 161 11.62 -3.69 4.14
C GLN A 161 10.67 -2.90 3.23
N VAL A 162 9.84 -2.05 3.85
CA VAL A 162 8.83 -1.24 3.13
C VAL A 162 9.42 -0.14 2.25
N ASP A 163 10.70 0.18 2.44
CA ASP A 163 11.48 1.12 1.62
C ASP A 163 12.35 0.42 0.57
N GLY A 164 12.29 -0.92 0.49
CA GLY A 164 13.08 -1.72 -0.43
C GLY A 164 14.48 -2.10 0.06
N SER A 165 14.90 -1.61 1.22
CA SER A 165 16.16 -2.01 1.85
C SER A 165 16.11 -3.44 2.38
N GLU A 166 17.28 -4.04 2.63
CA GLU A 166 17.38 -5.39 3.16
C GLU A 166 16.72 -5.52 4.55
N LEU A 167 16.01 -6.62 4.78
CA LEU A 167 15.42 -6.94 6.07
C LEU A 167 16.51 -7.38 7.05
N THR A 168 16.84 -6.54 8.02
CA THR A 168 17.89 -6.81 9.01
C THR A 168 17.36 -7.29 10.36
N SER A 169 16.07 -7.11 10.64
CA SER A 169 15.42 -7.53 11.88
C SER A 169 13.99 -8.03 11.68
N ALA A 170 13.57 -8.98 12.53
CA ALA A 170 12.20 -9.47 12.54
C ALA A 170 11.17 -8.37 12.85
N ASP A 171 11.56 -7.29 13.52
CA ASP A 171 10.67 -6.16 13.86
C ASP A 171 10.32 -5.28 12.67
N GLN A 172 11.07 -5.36 11.57
CA GLN A 172 10.81 -4.63 10.32
C GLN A 172 9.86 -5.39 9.38
N LYS A 173 9.45 -6.60 9.75
CA LYS A 173 8.54 -7.41 8.92
C LYS A 173 7.19 -6.73 8.71
N GLY A 174 6.58 -6.90 7.54
CA GLY A 174 5.29 -6.30 7.18
C GLY A 174 4.18 -6.61 8.20
N ALA A 175 4.07 -7.84 8.71
CA ALA A 175 3.11 -8.17 9.78
C ALA A 175 3.32 -7.38 11.09
N ARG A 176 4.41 -6.64 11.23
CA ARG A 176 4.69 -5.77 12.38
C ARG A 176 4.61 -4.29 12.05
N THR A 177 4.83 -3.93 10.80
CA THR A 177 5.04 -2.55 10.36
C THR A 177 3.94 -2.04 9.45
N THR A 178 3.12 -2.89 8.83
CA THR A 178 2.13 -2.46 7.83
C THR A 178 0.71 -2.92 8.14
N VAL A 179 -0.25 -2.21 7.56
CA VAL A 179 -1.64 -2.68 7.46
C VAL A 179 -1.71 -3.68 6.32
N GLY A 180 -2.19 -4.89 6.59
CA GLY A 180 -2.37 -5.94 5.60
C GLY A 180 -3.79 -5.93 5.03
N ILE A 181 -3.90 -5.77 3.72
CA ILE A 181 -5.19 -5.78 3.00
C ILE A 181 -5.21 -6.95 2.05
N GLU A 182 -6.13 -7.88 2.29
CA GLU A 182 -6.45 -8.96 1.37
C GLU A 182 -7.53 -8.50 0.39
N THR A 183 -7.47 -8.99 -0.84
CA THR A 183 -8.46 -8.68 -1.88
C THR A 183 -8.92 -9.97 -2.53
N VAL A 184 -10.22 -10.14 -2.70
CA VAL A 184 -10.78 -11.36 -3.31
C VAL A 184 -10.43 -11.40 -4.78
N ASN A 185 -9.42 -12.20 -5.10
CA ASN A 185 -8.92 -12.43 -6.45
C ASN A 185 -8.26 -13.81 -6.45
N ILE A 186 -8.56 -14.64 -7.45
CA ILE A 186 -8.08 -16.03 -7.53
C ILE A 186 -6.62 -16.14 -8.00
N GLY A 187 -6.00 -15.01 -8.32
CA GLY A 187 -4.63 -14.86 -8.80
C GLY A 187 -4.56 -15.09 -10.29
N TYR A 188 -3.72 -16.04 -10.70
CA TYR A 188 -3.38 -16.29 -12.10
C TYR A 188 -3.77 -17.69 -12.58
N ALA A 189 -3.82 -17.83 -13.89
CA ALA A 189 -4.22 -19.05 -14.59
C ALA A 189 -3.17 -20.14 -14.34
N ARG A 190 -3.66 -21.32 -13.96
CA ARG A 190 -2.83 -22.46 -13.55
C ARG A 190 -3.65 -23.73 -13.66
N ARG A 191 -3.04 -24.89 -13.43
CA ARG A 191 -3.78 -26.17 -13.43
C ARG A 191 -5.01 -26.09 -12.51
N GLY A 192 -6.20 -26.22 -13.10
CA GLY A 192 -7.49 -26.17 -12.40
C GLY A 192 -8.09 -24.77 -12.23
N VAL A 193 -7.47 -23.74 -12.80
CA VAL A 193 -7.99 -22.37 -12.89
C VAL A 193 -7.67 -21.85 -14.29
N ASP A 194 -8.64 -21.97 -15.19
CA ASP A 194 -8.49 -21.53 -16.57
C ASP A 194 -8.65 -20.00 -16.67
N ALA A 195 -7.89 -19.37 -17.57
CA ALA A 195 -8.03 -17.95 -17.85
C ALA A 195 -9.33 -17.67 -18.60
N GLU A 196 -9.99 -16.56 -18.26
CA GLU A 196 -11.08 -16.01 -19.08
C GLU A 196 -10.51 -15.00 -20.09
N ASN A 197 -11.34 -14.62 -21.07
CA ASN A 197 -10.90 -13.79 -22.20
C ASN A 197 -10.46 -12.37 -21.80
N ASP A 198 -10.91 -11.88 -20.65
CA ASP A 198 -10.61 -10.55 -20.10
C ASP A 198 -9.44 -10.55 -19.11
N TRP A 199 -8.77 -11.69 -18.93
CA TRP A 199 -7.66 -11.79 -17.99
C TRP A 199 -6.42 -11.05 -18.49
N ILE A 200 -5.71 -10.45 -17.53
CA ILE A 200 -4.61 -9.52 -17.77
C ILE A 200 -3.32 -10.33 -17.91
N ARG A 201 -2.64 -10.19 -19.05
CA ARG A 201 -1.25 -10.68 -19.16
C ARG A 201 -0.33 -9.73 -18.40
N TYR A 202 0.47 -10.26 -17.48
CA TYR A 202 1.43 -9.51 -16.70
C TYR A 202 2.74 -10.31 -16.58
N ASP A 203 3.87 -9.70 -16.92
CA ASP A 203 5.15 -10.39 -16.82
C ASP A 203 5.60 -10.50 -15.36
N SER A 204 5.82 -11.74 -14.90
CA SER A 204 6.34 -11.95 -13.56
C SER A 204 7.70 -11.25 -13.37
N PRO A 205 8.12 -10.89 -12.15
CA PRO A 205 9.24 -9.98 -11.93
C PRO A 205 10.55 -10.33 -12.67
N ASN A 206 10.80 -11.61 -12.94
CA ASN A 206 11.97 -12.08 -13.70
C ASN A 206 11.69 -13.39 -14.46
N GLY A 207 10.43 -13.67 -14.76
CA GLY A 207 10.00 -14.96 -15.31
C GLY A 207 8.96 -14.80 -16.42
N PRO A 208 8.36 -15.91 -16.87
CA PRO A 208 7.37 -15.85 -17.93
C PRO A 208 6.13 -15.06 -17.51
N PRO A 209 5.34 -14.58 -18.49
CA PRO A 209 4.05 -13.97 -18.23
C PRO A 209 3.12 -14.87 -17.45
N LEU A 210 2.37 -14.26 -16.56
CA LEU A 210 1.18 -14.83 -15.95
C LEU A 210 -0.06 -14.18 -16.58
N VAL A 211 -1.16 -14.92 -16.58
CA VAL A 211 -2.47 -14.41 -16.97
C VAL A 211 -3.28 -14.29 -15.69
N VAL A 212 -3.55 -13.06 -15.24
CA VAL A 212 -4.07 -12.71 -13.92
C VAL A 212 -5.54 -12.30 -14.03
N GLN A 213 -6.37 -12.73 -13.09
CA GLN A 213 -7.77 -12.33 -13.01
C GLN A 213 -7.87 -10.80 -12.85
N PRO A 214 -8.73 -10.12 -13.64
CA PRO A 214 -8.88 -8.68 -13.57
C PRO A 214 -9.58 -8.23 -12.29
N TRP A 215 -9.40 -6.94 -12.02
CA TRP A 215 -9.97 -6.22 -10.87
C TRP A 215 -11.25 -5.52 -11.30
N THR A 216 -12.32 -5.69 -10.54
CA THR A 216 -13.61 -5.04 -10.85
C THR A 216 -13.58 -3.58 -10.39
N ASP A 217 -14.37 -2.72 -11.04
CA ASP A 217 -14.48 -1.32 -10.65
C ASP A 217 -15.00 -1.18 -9.21
N GLU A 218 -16.03 -1.93 -8.82
CA GLU A 218 -16.55 -1.93 -7.45
C GLU A 218 -15.49 -2.34 -6.41
N GLN A 219 -14.62 -3.29 -6.75
CA GLN A 219 -13.51 -3.67 -5.88
C GLN A 219 -12.49 -2.54 -5.75
N ILE A 220 -12.16 -1.86 -6.85
CA ILE A 220 -11.24 -0.71 -6.85
C ILE A 220 -11.79 0.43 -5.99
N GLU A 221 -13.07 0.76 -6.13
CA GLU A 221 -13.69 1.81 -5.32
C GLU A 221 -13.67 1.46 -3.82
N MET A 222 -13.96 0.20 -3.45
CA MET A 222 -13.85 -0.25 -2.05
C MET A 222 -12.40 -0.20 -1.54
N MET A 223 -11.41 -0.53 -2.37
CA MET A 223 -9.99 -0.41 -2.02
C MET A 223 -9.61 1.06 -1.79
N VAL A 224 -10.14 1.98 -2.61
CA VAL A 224 -9.97 3.43 -2.45
C VAL A 224 -10.57 3.92 -1.14
N GLU A 225 -11.84 3.62 -0.87
CA GLU A 225 -12.52 4.03 0.37
C GLU A 225 -11.82 3.48 1.62
N LEU A 226 -11.39 2.22 1.58
CA LEU A 226 -10.62 1.62 2.66
C LEU A 226 -9.27 2.31 2.84
N GLY A 227 -8.56 2.59 1.74
CA GLY A 227 -7.30 3.31 1.77
C GLY A 227 -7.45 4.71 2.35
N GLN A 228 -8.46 5.49 1.91
CA GLN A 228 -8.79 6.81 2.43
C GLN A 228 -9.04 6.78 3.94
N TYR A 229 -9.81 5.79 4.42
CA TYR A 229 -10.05 5.58 5.84
C TYR A 229 -8.75 5.29 6.62
N ILE A 230 -7.84 4.48 6.06
CA ILE A 230 -6.56 4.16 6.70
C ILE A 230 -5.64 5.38 6.73
N VAL A 231 -5.45 6.09 5.61
CA VAL A 231 -4.53 7.24 5.53
C VAL A 231 -5.08 8.46 6.27
N ALA A 232 -6.39 8.61 6.43
CA ALA A 232 -6.96 9.62 7.32
C ALA A 232 -6.54 9.41 8.78
N ARG A 233 -6.34 8.15 9.19
CA ARG A 233 -5.84 7.80 10.52
C ARG A 233 -4.32 7.84 10.61
N PHE A 234 -3.62 7.54 9.52
CA PHE A 234 -2.17 7.47 9.44
C PHE A 234 -1.65 8.34 8.27
N PRO A 235 -1.71 9.68 8.40
CA PRO A 235 -1.46 10.61 7.28
C PRO A 235 0.00 10.66 6.81
N HIS A 236 0.92 10.05 7.57
CA HIS A 236 2.31 9.86 7.15
C HIS A 236 2.48 8.72 6.13
N ILE A 237 1.49 7.85 5.97
CA ILE A 237 1.46 6.88 4.87
C ILE A 237 1.10 7.64 3.59
N ARG A 238 1.98 7.54 2.62
CA ARG A 238 1.98 8.24 1.32
C ARG A 238 2.05 7.20 0.19
N PRO A 239 1.83 7.55 -1.09
CA PRO A 239 1.85 6.57 -2.19
C PRO A 239 3.06 5.61 -2.19
N GLU A 240 4.25 6.11 -1.84
CA GLU A 240 5.49 5.35 -1.74
C GLU A 240 5.50 4.30 -0.61
N HIS A 241 4.60 4.38 0.36
CA HIS A 241 4.46 3.44 1.47
C HIS A 241 3.45 2.32 1.18
N HIS A 242 3.04 2.18 -0.08
CA HIS A 242 2.21 1.08 -0.57
C HIS A 242 3.08 0.12 -1.39
N GLN A 243 2.88 -1.18 -1.14
CA GLN A 243 3.60 -2.24 -1.84
C GLN A 243 2.80 -3.54 -1.82
N GLY A 244 3.08 -4.43 -2.76
CA GLY A 244 2.56 -5.79 -2.77
C GLY A 244 3.37 -6.71 -1.85
N HIS A 245 2.81 -7.88 -1.55
CA HIS A 245 3.55 -8.89 -0.79
C HIS A 245 4.78 -9.43 -1.53
N ALA A 246 4.72 -9.51 -2.86
CA ALA A 246 5.80 -9.91 -3.75
C ALA A 246 6.97 -8.94 -3.70
N ASP A 247 6.71 -7.65 -3.45
CA ASP A 247 7.76 -6.65 -3.29
C ASP A 247 8.56 -6.87 -2.00
N LEU A 248 7.90 -7.27 -0.91
CA LEU A 248 8.57 -7.58 0.36
C LEU A 248 9.19 -8.99 0.40
N CYS A 249 8.61 -9.92 -0.35
CA CYS A 249 9.00 -11.33 -0.43
C CYS A 249 9.43 -11.73 -1.86
N PRO A 250 10.39 -11.03 -2.47
CA PRO A 250 10.79 -11.26 -3.86
C PRO A 250 11.26 -12.71 -4.05
N GLY A 251 10.74 -13.37 -5.07
CA GLY A 251 11.03 -14.78 -5.38
C GLY A 251 10.25 -15.81 -4.55
N TYR A 252 9.62 -15.40 -3.46
CA TYR A 252 8.77 -16.26 -2.63
C TYR A 252 7.28 -16.04 -2.88
N LYS A 253 6.87 -14.79 -3.13
CA LYS A 253 5.48 -14.40 -3.35
C LYS A 253 5.27 -13.79 -4.74
N LEU A 254 4.04 -13.91 -5.22
CA LEU A 254 3.57 -13.34 -6.48
C LEU A 254 2.33 -12.45 -6.28
N ASP A 255 1.71 -12.44 -5.10
CA ASP A 255 0.66 -11.46 -4.80
C ASP A 255 1.30 -10.06 -4.67
N VAL A 256 0.83 -8.99 -5.32
CA VAL A 256 -0.43 -8.83 -6.04
C VAL A 256 -0.18 -8.36 -7.48
N LEU A 257 0.34 -9.25 -8.33
CA LEU A 257 0.59 -8.91 -9.74
C LEU A 257 -0.68 -8.44 -10.47
N GLY A 258 -0.52 -7.54 -11.44
CA GLY A 258 -1.64 -6.95 -12.19
C GLY A 258 -2.52 -6.00 -11.36
N PHE A 259 -2.15 -5.67 -10.12
CA PHE A 259 -2.90 -4.72 -9.28
C PHE A 259 -2.99 -3.34 -9.93
N PRO A 260 -4.15 -2.66 -9.87
CA PRO A 260 -4.37 -1.38 -10.54
C PRO A 260 -3.82 -0.23 -9.67
N TRP A 261 -2.50 -0.22 -9.46
CA TRP A 261 -1.80 0.69 -8.54
C TRP A 261 -2.18 2.15 -8.75
N LEU A 262 -2.06 2.68 -9.97
CA LEU A 262 -2.42 4.07 -10.25
C LEU A 262 -3.87 4.39 -9.87
N ARG A 263 -4.84 3.61 -10.37
CA ARG A 263 -6.27 3.85 -10.09
C ARG A 263 -6.56 3.86 -8.59
N VAL A 264 -5.95 2.93 -7.85
CA VAL A 264 -6.15 2.82 -6.41
C VAL A 264 -5.46 3.97 -5.68
N LEU A 265 -4.18 4.22 -5.94
CA LEU A 265 -3.42 5.24 -5.21
C LEU A 265 -3.90 6.66 -5.55
N GLU A 266 -4.15 6.99 -6.81
CA GLU A 266 -4.72 8.28 -7.18
C GLU A 266 -6.10 8.50 -6.55
N GLY A 267 -6.92 7.44 -6.43
CA GLY A 267 -8.19 7.51 -5.71
C GLY A 267 -8.02 7.71 -4.20
N ILE A 268 -7.05 7.04 -3.57
CA ILE A 268 -6.78 7.17 -2.12
C ILE A 268 -6.33 8.58 -1.77
N TYR A 269 -5.42 9.13 -2.57
CA TYR A 269 -4.74 10.38 -2.25
C TYR A 269 -5.36 11.61 -2.93
N ASP A 270 -6.28 11.42 -3.89
CA ASP A 270 -6.91 12.50 -4.66
C ASP A 270 -5.86 13.39 -5.36
N GLU A 271 -4.76 12.77 -5.79
CA GLU A 271 -3.63 13.40 -6.47
C GLU A 271 -3.02 12.44 -7.50
N LYS A 272 -2.31 12.97 -8.48
CA LYS A 272 -1.57 12.14 -9.43
C LYS A 272 -0.41 11.45 -8.73
N VAL A 273 -0.19 10.19 -9.08
CA VAL A 273 0.90 9.36 -8.55
C VAL A 273 1.86 9.01 -9.67
N GLU A 274 3.16 9.00 -9.39
CA GLU A 274 4.17 8.56 -10.33
C GLU A 274 3.94 7.09 -10.72
N ASP A 275 3.87 6.81 -12.03
CA ASP A 275 3.65 5.46 -12.53
C ASP A 275 4.94 4.66 -12.62
N VAL A 276 5.23 3.93 -11.56
CA VAL A 276 6.39 3.04 -11.46
C VAL A 276 6.05 1.58 -11.77
N TRP A 277 4.86 1.32 -12.33
CA TRP A 277 4.36 -0.04 -12.58
C TRP A 277 4.05 -0.28 -14.06
N THR A 278 3.20 0.54 -14.68
CA THR A 278 2.71 0.29 -16.05
C THR A 278 3.83 0.25 -17.08
N PRO A 279 4.83 1.17 -17.07
CA PRO A 279 5.95 1.12 -18.02
C PRO A 279 6.76 -0.17 -17.93
N PHE A 280 6.71 -0.86 -16.78
CA PHE A 280 7.50 -2.05 -16.48
C PHE A 280 6.63 -3.31 -16.30
N ALA A 281 5.38 -3.27 -16.77
CA ALA A 281 4.47 -4.41 -16.73
C ALA A 281 4.90 -5.54 -17.68
N THR A 282 5.70 -5.22 -18.72
CA THR A 282 6.25 -6.16 -19.69
C THR A 282 7.78 -6.31 -19.56
N ILE A 283 8.30 -7.44 -20.02
CA ILE A 283 9.74 -7.70 -20.13
C ILE A 283 10.38 -6.69 -21.07
N GLU A 284 9.74 -6.38 -22.20
CA GLU A 284 10.24 -5.40 -23.16
C GLU A 284 10.41 -4.03 -22.52
N GLY A 285 9.42 -3.54 -21.75
CA GLY A 285 9.52 -2.25 -21.08
C GLY A 285 10.65 -2.19 -20.04
N ARG A 286 10.88 -3.30 -19.32
CA ARG A 286 12.03 -3.44 -18.40
C ARG A 286 13.37 -3.45 -19.15
N GLN A 287 13.45 -4.18 -20.26
CA GLN A 287 14.64 -4.23 -21.11
C GLN A 287 14.95 -2.85 -21.72
N GLU A 288 13.94 -2.15 -22.24
CA GLU A 288 14.05 -0.79 -22.77
C GLU A 288 14.57 0.17 -21.69
N ALA A 289 14.02 0.12 -20.49
CA ALA A 289 14.45 0.98 -19.39
C ALA A 289 15.93 0.76 -19.02
N LEU A 290 16.36 -0.50 -18.84
CA LEU A 290 17.75 -0.83 -18.55
C LEU A 290 18.69 -0.42 -19.70
N THR A 291 18.24 -0.55 -20.96
CA THR A 291 19.01 -0.14 -22.14
C THR A 291 19.18 1.38 -22.19
N ASN A 292 18.11 2.13 -21.89
CA ASN A 292 18.12 3.59 -21.86
C ASN A 292 19.02 4.14 -20.75
N LEU A 293 19.14 3.41 -19.64
CA LEU A 293 20.09 3.70 -18.55
C LEU A 293 21.53 3.28 -18.87
N GLY A 294 21.79 2.67 -20.03
CA GLY A 294 23.13 2.30 -20.50
C GLY A 294 23.61 0.91 -20.07
N TYR A 295 22.76 0.09 -19.44
CA TYR A 295 23.10 -1.29 -19.11
C TYR A 295 23.17 -2.16 -20.37
N LYS A 296 24.08 -3.14 -20.36
CA LYS A 296 24.35 -4.01 -21.50
C LYS A 296 23.45 -5.23 -21.49
N LEU A 297 22.23 -5.07 -21.96
CA LEU A 297 21.45 -6.16 -22.50
C LEU A 297 21.49 -6.13 -24.04
N GLY A 298 21.26 -7.27 -24.68
CA GLY A 298 21.22 -7.34 -26.15
C GLY A 298 20.02 -6.60 -26.74
N LYS A 299 19.50 -7.07 -27.87
CA LYS A 299 18.25 -6.54 -28.43
C LYS A 299 17.10 -6.72 -27.43
N VAL A 300 16.24 -5.71 -27.29
CA VAL A 300 14.91 -5.86 -26.65
C VAL A 300 14.11 -6.90 -27.43
N ASP A 301 13.85 -8.03 -26.80
CA ASP A 301 13.32 -9.24 -27.45
C ASP A 301 12.18 -9.91 -26.68
N GLY A 302 11.79 -9.35 -25.52
CA GLY A 302 10.72 -9.92 -24.70
C GLY A 302 11.13 -11.16 -23.93
N VAL A 303 12.43 -11.52 -23.91
CA VAL A 303 12.95 -12.70 -23.24
C VAL A 303 13.79 -12.31 -22.03
N TRP A 304 13.35 -12.72 -20.84
CA TRP A 304 14.14 -12.53 -19.61
C TRP A 304 15.28 -13.56 -19.50
N GLY A 305 16.33 -13.36 -20.28
CA GLY A 305 17.51 -14.22 -20.34
C GLY A 305 18.68 -13.78 -19.45
N ARG A 306 19.83 -14.44 -19.61
CA ARG A 306 21.04 -14.18 -18.81
C ARG A 306 21.52 -12.72 -18.87
N LEU A 307 21.38 -12.07 -20.02
CA LEU A 307 21.79 -10.67 -20.19
C LEU A 307 20.83 -9.70 -19.48
N SER A 308 19.51 -9.92 -19.57
CA SER A 308 18.52 -9.15 -18.81
C SER A 308 18.73 -9.31 -17.29
N ALA A 309 19.00 -10.53 -16.84
CA ALA A 309 19.29 -10.82 -15.44
C ALA A 309 20.58 -10.13 -14.95
N ALA A 310 21.66 -10.17 -15.75
CA ALA A 310 22.91 -9.48 -15.43
C ALA A 310 22.72 -7.95 -15.39
N ALA A 311 22.03 -7.37 -16.38
CA ALA A 311 21.75 -5.94 -16.42
C ALA A 311 20.90 -5.48 -15.22
N LEU A 312 19.92 -6.27 -14.78
CA LEU A 312 19.16 -5.97 -13.57
C LEU A 312 20.02 -6.06 -12.31
N SER A 313 20.87 -7.09 -12.19
CA SER A 313 21.79 -7.25 -11.04
C SER A 313 22.77 -6.08 -10.95
N ASP A 314 23.38 -5.67 -12.08
CA ASP A 314 24.25 -4.50 -12.15
C ASP A 314 23.48 -3.23 -11.73
N PHE A 315 22.27 -3.01 -12.26
CA PHE A 315 21.43 -1.87 -11.87
C PHE A 315 21.09 -1.85 -10.38
N GLN A 316 20.70 -2.99 -9.82
CA GLN A 316 20.42 -3.09 -8.39
C GLN A 316 21.65 -2.74 -7.55
N GLY A 317 22.83 -3.24 -7.95
CA GLY A 317 24.11 -2.91 -7.31
C GLY A 317 24.45 -1.42 -7.38
N ASP A 318 24.34 -0.81 -8.55
CA ASP A 318 24.64 0.62 -8.77
C ASP A 318 23.71 1.55 -7.97
N GLN A 319 22.44 1.16 -7.81
CA GLN A 319 21.45 1.91 -7.04
C GLN A 319 21.48 1.60 -5.53
N GLY A 320 22.38 0.72 -5.08
CA GLY A 320 22.45 0.29 -3.68
C GLY A 320 21.23 -0.52 -3.20
N LEU A 321 20.47 -1.10 -4.13
CA LEU A 321 19.36 -1.99 -3.84
C LEU A 321 19.88 -3.41 -3.56
N PRO A 322 19.15 -4.23 -2.79
CA PRO A 322 19.50 -5.65 -2.64
C PRO A 322 19.47 -6.36 -4.00
N ASP A 323 20.63 -6.87 -4.43
CA ASP A 323 20.78 -7.65 -5.67
C ASP A 323 20.15 -9.04 -5.51
N ASN A 324 18.86 -9.11 -5.83
CA ASN A 324 18.06 -10.32 -5.75
C ASN A 324 17.54 -10.75 -7.13
N GLY A 325 17.85 -9.99 -8.18
CA GLY A 325 17.42 -10.27 -9.56
C GLY A 325 15.90 -10.25 -9.77
N MET A 326 15.14 -9.58 -8.89
CA MET A 326 13.68 -9.47 -8.95
C MET A 326 13.24 -8.04 -9.23
N TRP A 327 12.42 -7.84 -10.26
CA TRP A 327 11.81 -6.54 -10.55
C TRP A 327 10.65 -6.23 -9.59
N THR A 328 10.97 -5.59 -8.46
CA THR A 328 9.99 -5.12 -7.47
C THR A 328 9.55 -3.68 -7.76
N THR A 329 8.54 -3.19 -7.05
CA THR A 329 8.15 -1.76 -7.08
C THR A 329 9.30 -0.83 -6.71
N PHE A 330 10.25 -1.29 -5.88
CA PHE A 330 11.42 -0.51 -5.47
C PHE A 330 12.41 -0.34 -6.62
N VAL A 331 12.61 -1.40 -7.42
CA VAL A 331 13.36 -1.32 -8.68
C VAL A 331 12.66 -0.36 -9.64
N GLY A 332 11.34 -0.47 -9.82
CA GLY A 332 10.58 0.44 -10.68
C GLY A 332 10.76 1.92 -10.31
N ARG A 333 10.71 2.24 -9.00
CA ARG A 333 10.98 3.61 -8.50
C ARG A 333 12.39 4.08 -8.82
N ALA A 334 13.40 3.25 -8.53
CA ALA A 334 14.79 3.60 -8.81
C ALA A 334 15.03 3.81 -10.30
N VAL A 335 14.38 3.02 -11.17
CA VAL A 335 14.47 3.19 -12.63
C VAL A 335 13.85 4.51 -13.06
N CYS A 336 12.65 4.85 -12.58
CA CYS A 336 12.01 6.14 -12.89
C CYS A 336 12.87 7.32 -12.43
N GLN A 337 13.44 7.24 -11.22
CA GLN A 337 14.36 8.26 -10.71
C GLN A 337 15.60 8.39 -11.60
N ALA A 338 16.28 7.28 -11.92
CA ALA A 338 17.50 7.31 -12.71
C ALA A 338 17.28 7.78 -14.16
N LEU A 339 16.10 7.54 -14.74
CA LEU A 339 15.73 8.03 -16.08
C LEU A 339 15.41 9.53 -16.10
N ALA A 340 15.16 10.15 -14.95
CA ALA A 340 14.83 11.57 -14.84
C ALA A 340 16.06 12.47 -14.61
N GLU A 341 17.24 11.89 -14.36
CA GLU A 341 18.53 12.56 -14.14
C GLU A 341 19.29 12.85 -15.45
#